data_AF-A0A845TP90-F1
#
_entry.id   AF-A0A845TP90-F1
#
_cell.length_a   1.000
_cell.length_b   1.000
_cell.length_c   1.000
_cell.angle_alpha   90.00
_cell.angle_beta   90.00
_cell.angle_gamma   90.00
#
_symmetry.space_group_name_H-M   'P 1'
#
loop_
_entity.id
_entity.type
_entity.pdbx_description
1 polymer ?
#
loop_
_entity_poly.entity_id
_entity_poly.type
_entity_poly.pdbx_seq_one_letter_code
_entity_poly.pdbx_strand_id
1 'polypeptide(L)'
;MMMPPDACAGSRILVVGDIMLDRYWFGEVSRISPEAPVPIVRIERREERLGGAANVARNAAMLGAQVGLLGVVGADEAADTIARQLDELKIGRFLNRDPAISTIIKLRVIGRQQQLLRIDFEEAPTDIVLRDKLTQYNALLPQYDIIVLSDYAKGSLVNVADMIASATRLGKRTLVDPKGDDFSRYAGATLLTPNKSEFKRVVGSWRDEAELTTKAQQLRQALRLEALLLTRSEEGMTLYTDAEVLHTPAMAREVFDVSGAGDTVIATMAAMLGAGKSLPEAAVLANKAGSIVVGKLGTATVTSEELFG
;
A
#
# COMPACT_ATOMS: atom_id res chain seq x y z
N MET A 1 -0.42 -22.30 16.46
CA MET A 1 -1.82 -22.69 16.18
C MET A 1 -2.16 -22.10 14.81
N MET A 2 -2.46 -22.91 13.80
CA MET A 2 -2.83 -22.42 12.46
C MET A 2 -4.10 -21.56 12.57
N MET A 3 -4.10 -20.39 11.93
CA MET A 3 -5.29 -19.53 11.90
C MET A 3 -6.32 -20.09 10.91
N PRO A 4 -7.62 -20.06 11.25
CA PRO A 4 -8.66 -20.50 10.32
C PRO A 4 -8.73 -19.56 9.10
N PRO A 5 -9.25 -20.01 7.94
CA PRO A 5 -9.37 -19.18 6.74
C PRO A 5 -10.11 -17.85 6.95
N ASP A 6 -11.06 -17.81 7.90
CA ASP A 6 -11.85 -16.64 8.27
C ASP A 6 -11.23 -15.82 9.42
N ALA A 7 -9.95 -16.04 9.72
CA ALA A 7 -9.25 -15.41 10.85
C ALA A 7 -9.33 -13.88 10.89
N CYS A 8 -9.49 -13.24 9.73
CA CYS A 8 -9.61 -11.79 9.64
C CYS A 8 -11.04 -11.27 9.46
N ALA A 9 -12.06 -12.15 9.49
CA ALA A 9 -13.46 -11.75 9.25
C ALA A 9 -14.00 -10.69 10.24
N GLY A 10 -13.44 -10.65 11.45
CA GLY A 10 -13.74 -9.64 12.46
C GLY A 10 -12.96 -8.33 12.31
N SER A 11 -11.96 -8.27 11.43
CA SER A 11 -11.13 -7.09 11.21
C SER A 11 -11.81 -6.11 10.26
N ARG A 12 -12.10 -4.89 10.74
CA ARG A 12 -12.65 -3.81 9.92
C ARG A 12 -11.58 -2.76 9.65
N ILE A 13 -11.17 -2.64 8.39
CA ILE A 13 -10.05 -1.80 7.97
C ILE A 13 -10.55 -0.69 7.05
N LEU A 14 -10.24 0.56 7.37
CA LEU A 14 -10.41 1.69 6.45
C LEU A 14 -9.06 2.04 5.84
N VAL A 15 -8.91 1.81 4.55
CA VAL A 15 -7.78 2.28 3.77
C VAL A 15 -8.09 3.67 3.24
N VAL A 16 -7.19 4.62 3.48
CA VAL A 16 -7.27 6.00 2.99
C VAL A 16 -6.00 6.31 2.23
N GLY A 17 -6.09 6.77 0.99
CA GLY A 17 -4.87 6.96 0.22
C GLY A 17 -5.04 7.46 -1.20
N ASP A 18 -3.91 7.44 -1.91
CA ASP A 18 -3.84 7.68 -3.34
C ASP A 18 -4.28 6.41 -4.09
N ILE A 19 -5.40 6.52 -4.81
CA ILE A 19 -6.01 5.42 -5.56
C ILE A 19 -5.51 5.48 -7.00
N MET A 20 -5.06 4.34 -7.55
CA MET A 20 -4.60 4.28 -8.94
C MET A 20 -5.00 2.97 -9.62
N LEU A 21 -5.02 3.00 -10.96
CA LEU A 21 -5.22 1.83 -11.81
C LEU A 21 -3.89 1.44 -12.47
N ASP A 22 -3.40 0.23 -12.17
CA ASP A 22 -2.29 -0.37 -12.90
C ASP A 22 -2.83 -1.02 -14.18
N ARG A 23 -2.45 -0.47 -15.34
CA ARG A 23 -2.90 -0.95 -16.65
C ARG A 23 -1.72 -1.58 -17.39
N TYR A 24 -1.94 -2.73 -18.00
CA TYR A 24 -0.93 -3.50 -18.70
C TYR A 24 -1.37 -3.75 -20.13
N TRP A 25 -0.59 -3.30 -21.10
CA TRP A 25 -0.78 -3.59 -22.51
C TRP A 25 0.30 -4.54 -22.99
N PHE A 26 -0.10 -5.77 -23.31
CA PHE A 26 0.78 -6.79 -23.85
C PHE A 26 0.65 -6.81 -25.37
N GLY A 27 1.79 -6.81 -26.05
CA GLY A 27 1.80 -6.84 -27.51
C GLY A 27 3.08 -7.37 -28.11
N GLU A 28 3.02 -7.62 -29.42
CA GLU A 28 4.17 -8.05 -30.20
C GLU A 28 4.95 -6.84 -30.72
N VAL A 29 6.28 -6.94 -30.70
CA VAL A 29 7.20 -6.01 -31.37
C VAL A 29 7.82 -6.72 -32.55
N SER A 30 7.32 -6.42 -33.75
CA SER A 30 7.77 -7.05 -35.01
C SER A 30 8.54 -6.10 -35.93
N ARG A 31 8.41 -4.77 -35.76
CA ARG A 31 9.09 -3.78 -36.60
C ARG A 31 9.36 -2.45 -35.90
N ILE A 32 10.26 -1.66 -36.48
CA ILE A 32 10.54 -0.26 -36.11
C ILE A 32 9.62 0.67 -36.91
N SER A 33 9.25 1.80 -36.31
CA SER A 33 8.42 2.80 -36.98
C SER A 33 9.16 3.47 -38.16
N PRO A 34 8.48 3.71 -39.30
CA PRO A 34 9.04 4.50 -40.39
C PRO A 34 9.09 6.00 -40.07
N GLU A 35 8.39 6.46 -39.01
CA GLU A 35 8.29 7.86 -38.61
C GLU A 35 9.40 8.27 -37.63
N ALA A 36 9.88 7.34 -36.80
CA ALA A 36 10.92 7.55 -35.81
C ALA A 36 11.59 6.22 -35.46
N PRO A 37 12.85 6.20 -34.97
CA PRO A 37 13.57 4.98 -34.60
C PRO A 37 13.07 4.37 -33.27
N VAL A 38 11.76 4.11 -33.18
CA VAL A 38 11.07 3.56 -32.01
C VAL A 38 10.32 2.27 -32.37
N PRO A 39 10.18 1.31 -31.44
CA PRO A 39 9.41 0.09 -31.68
C PRO A 39 7.93 0.37 -31.94
N ILE A 40 7.32 -0.37 -32.88
CA ILE A 40 5.85 -0.44 -32.98
C ILE A 40 5.39 -1.65 -32.15
N VAL A 41 4.48 -1.40 -31.20
CA VAL A 41 3.86 -2.44 -30.39
C VAL A 41 2.42 -2.66 -30.86
N ARG A 42 2.12 -3.85 -31.38
CA ARG A 42 0.74 -4.24 -31.68
C ARG A 42 0.11 -4.83 -30.42
N ILE A 43 -0.81 -4.11 -29.79
CA ILE A 43 -1.45 -4.57 -28.55
C ILE A 43 -2.41 -5.73 -28.86
N GLU A 44 -2.25 -6.84 -28.12
CA GLU A 44 -3.04 -8.07 -28.28
C GLU A 44 -3.89 -8.36 -27.03
N ARG A 45 -3.38 -7.99 -25.85
CA ARG A 45 -4.05 -8.23 -24.57
C ARG A 45 -3.92 -7.02 -23.66
N ARG A 46 -4.99 -6.73 -22.92
CA ARG A 46 -5.04 -5.67 -21.91
C ARG A 46 -5.43 -6.30 -20.59
N GLU A 47 -4.72 -5.94 -19.53
CA GLU A 47 -5.06 -6.32 -18.16
C GLU A 47 -5.07 -5.06 -17.28
N GLU A 48 -5.92 -5.06 -16.26
CA GLU A 48 -6.13 -3.92 -15.37
C GLU A 48 -6.25 -4.42 -13.94
N ARG A 49 -5.54 -3.77 -13.02
CA ARG A 49 -5.47 -4.15 -11.61
C ARG A 49 -5.56 -2.92 -10.74
N LEU A 50 -6.21 -3.07 -9.59
CA LEU A 50 -6.16 -2.08 -8.52
C LEU A 50 -4.70 -1.84 -8.08
N GLY A 51 -4.30 -0.57 -8.03
CA GLY A 51 -2.99 -0.11 -7.62
C GLY A 51 -3.04 0.84 -6.42
N GLY A 52 -1.89 1.09 -5.80
CA GLY A 52 -1.78 2.03 -4.67
C GLY A 52 -2.67 1.64 -3.49
N ALA A 53 -3.38 2.61 -2.93
CA ALA A 53 -4.30 2.37 -1.82
C ALA A 53 -5.38 1.31 -2.14
N ALA A 54 -5.79 1.18 -3.41
CA ALA A 54 -6.74 0.15 -3.81
C ALA A 54 -6.12 -1.25 -3.80
N ASN A 55 -4.81 -1.39 -4.05
CA ASN A 55 -4.10 -2.66 -3.92
C ASN A 55 -3.92 -3.07 -2.46
N VAL A 56 -3.70 -2.10 -1.56
CA VAL A 56 -3.71 -2.34 -0.10
C VAL A 56 -5.08 -2.86 0.34
N ALA A 57 -6.16 -2.19 -0.09
CA ALA A 57 -7.52 -2.61 0.23
C ALA A 57 -7.85 -4.01 -0.31
N ARG A 58 -7.43 -4.30 -1.54
CA ARG A 58 -7.56 -5.61 -2.18
C ARG A 58 -6.83 -6.69 -1.37
N ASN A 59 -5.58 -6.47 -0.99
CA ASN A 59 -4.82 -7.46 -0.20
C ASN A 59 -5.49 -7.75 1.15
N ALA A 60 -5.97 -6.72 1.85
CA ALA A 60 -6.69 -6.90 3.11
C ALA A 60 -8.00 -7.70 2.93
N ALA A 61 -8.75 -7.43 1.87
CA ALA A 61 -9.98 -8.17 1.55
C ALA A 61 -9.71 -9.64 1.19
N MET A 62 -8.61 -9.92 0.45
CA MET A 62 -8.20 -11.28 0.10
C MET A 62 -7.78 -12.15 1.30
N LEU A 63 -7.42 -11.50 2.42
CA LEU A 63 -7.18 -12.15 3.71
C LEU A 63 -8.46 -12.33 4.53
N GLY A 64 -9.62 -11.90 4.02
CA GLY A 64 -10.93 -12.04 4.66
C GLY A 64 -11.35 -10.88 5.54
N ALA A 65 -10.63 -9.74 5.54
CA ALA A 65 -11.03 -8.56 6.31
C ALA A 65 -12.22 -7.83 5.65
N GLN A 66 -12.99 -7.10 6.48
CA GLN A 66 -13.99 -6.15 6.00
C GLN A 66 -13.31 -4.82 5.71
N VAL A 67 -13.33 -4.39 4.44
CA VAL A 67 -12.51 -3.26 3.99
C VAL A 67 -13.36 -2.14 3.41
N GLY A 68 -13.05 -0.91 3.82
CA GLY A 68 -13.46 0.31 3.14
C GLY A 68 -12.25 0.98 2.49
N LEU A 69 -12.46 1.62 1.33
CA LEU A 69 -11.45 2.41 0.63
C LEU A 69 -11.96 3.84 0.44
N LEU A 70 -11.25 4.81 1.00
CA LEU A 70 -11.51 6.24 0.88
C LEU A 70 -10.39 6.93 0.10
N GLY A 71 -10.73 7.66 -0.96
CA GLY A 71 -9.75 8.39 -1.75
C GLY A 71 -10.39 9.25 -2.82
N VAL A 72 -9.56 9.93 -3.60
CA VAL A 72 -9.99 10.76 -4.72
C VAL A 72 -9.68 10.05 -6.04
N VAL A 73 -10.62 10.12 -6.97
CA VAL A 73 -10.48 9.65 -8.37
C VAL A 73 -11.04 10.70 -9.32
N GLY A 74 -10.71 10.61 -10.61
CA GLY A 74 -11.30 11.46 -11.64
C GLY A 74 -12.77 11.12 -11.92
N ALA A 75 -13.37 11.85 -12.86
CA ALA A 75 -14.68 11.53 -13.42
C ALA A 75 -14.54 10.86 -14.81
N ASP A 76 -13.87 9.72 -14.84
CA ASP A 76 -13.46 9.05 -16.08
C ASP A 76 -13.64 7.52 -16.04
N GLU A 77 -13.35 6.85 -17.16
CA GLU A 77 -13.46 5.40 -17.32
C GLU A 77 -12.60 4.62 -16.32
N ALA A 78 -11.42 5.13 -15.97
CA ALA A 78 -10.56 4.45 -15.02
C ALA A 78 -11.16 4.43 -13.61
N ALA A 79 -11.82 5.52 -13.19
CA ALA A 79 -12.59 5.54 -11.95
C ALA A 79 -13.74 4.52 -11.95
N ASP A 80 -14.42 4.37 -13.09
CA ASP A 80 -15.51 3.39 -13.24
C ASP A 80 -14.98 1.94 -13.17
N THR A 81 -13.84 1.67 -13.81
CA THR A 81 -13.16 0.38 -13.74
C THR A 81 -12.71 0.05 -12.31
N ILE A 82 -12.15 1.01 -11.58
CA ILE A 82 -11.80 0.85 -10.16
C ILE A 82 -13.05 0.52 -9.33
N ALA A 83 -14.12 1.30 -9.49
CA ALA A 83 -15.37 1.10 -8.75
C ALA A 83 -15.93 -0.32 -8.95
N ARG A 84 -15.96 -0.80 -10.20
CA ARG A 84 -16.40 -2.17 -10.53
C ARG A 84 -15.53 -3.24 -9.86
N GLN A 85 -14.20 -3.12 -9.92
CA GLN A 85 -13.30 -4.08 -9.28
C GLN A 85 -13.45 -4.09 -7.74
N LEU A 86 -13.73 -2.94 -7.13
CA LEU A 86 -14.02 -2.86 -5.69
C LEU A 86 -15.35 -3.56 -5.34
N ASP A 87 -16.40 -3.37 -6.16
CA ASP A 87 -17.70 -4.00 -5.96
C ASP A 87 -17.61 -5.53 -6.10
N GLU A 88 -16.83 -6.05 -7.07
CA GLU A 88 -16.55 -7.49 -7.23
C GLU A 88 -15.88 -8.10 -5.98
N LEU A 89 -15.03 -7.32 -5.31
CA LEU A 89 -14.33 -7.71 -4.08
C LEU A 89 -15.11 -7.39 -2.79
N LYS A 90 -16.31 -6.81 -2.91
CA LYS A 90 -17.16 -6.35 -1.78
C LYS A 90 -16.44 -5.35 -0.86
N ILE A 91 -15.56 -4.53 -1.42
CA ILE A 91 -14.87 -3.45 -0.69
C ILE A 91 -15.78 -2.22 -0.68
N GLY A 92 -16.01 -1.64 0.49
CA GLY A 92 -16.78 -0.40 0.61
C GLY A 92 -16.10 0.75 -0.13
N ARG A 93 -16.71 1.24 -1.22
CA ARG A 93 -16.13 2.28 -2.08
C ARG A 93 -16.55 3.70 -1.68
N PHE A 94 -15.64 4.45 -1.07
CA PHE A 94 -15.81 5.86 -0.74
C PHE A 94 -14.93 6.69 -1.68
N LEU A 95 -15.32 6.72 -2.96
CA LEU A 95 -14.58 7.38 -4.02
C LEU A 95 -15.13 8.79 -4.23
N ASN A 96 -14.34 9.79 -3.86
CA ASN A 96 -14.66 11.18 -4.15
C ASN A 96 -14.23 11.49 -5.57
N ARG A 97 -15.18 11.86 -6.43
CA ARG A 97 -14.89 12.18 -7.83
C ARG A 97 -14.55 13.65 -7.98
N ASP A 98 -13.39 13.92 -8.55
CA ASP A 98 -12.96 15.25 -8.94
C ASP A 98 -12.96 15.35 -10.47
N PRO A 99 -13.90 16.08 -11.09
CA PRO A 99 -13.97 16.20 -12.54
C PRO A 99 -12.83 17.05 -13.13
N ALA A 100 -12.03 17.73 -12.30
CA ALA A 100 -10.91 18.55 -12.74
C ALA A 100 -9.61 17.74 -12.94
N ILE A 101 -9.59 16.47 -12.58
CA ILE A 101 -8.40 15.60 -12.70
C ILE A 101 -8.70 14.33 -13.46
N SER A 102 -7.65 13.76 -14.05
CA SER A 102 -7.64 12.37 -14.50
C SER A 102 -7.37 11.43 -13.31
N THR A 103 -8.08 10.30 -13.24
CA THR A 103 -7.75 9.20 -12.32
C THR A 103 -6.31 8.76 -12.56
N ILE A 104 -5.59 8.47 -11.47
CA ILE A 104 -4.18 8.07 -11.57
C ILE A 104 -4.09 6.72 -12.29
N ILE A 105 -3.35 6.67 -13.40
CA ILE A 105 -3.11 5.45 -14.17
C ILE A 105 -1.61 5.23 -14.31
N LYS A 106 -1.17 4.00 -14.05
CA LYS A 106 0.19 3.52 -14.33
C LYS A 106 0.12 2.51 -15.47
N LEU A 107 0.22 3.01 -16.70
CA LEU A 107 0.14 2.19 -17.91
C LEU A 107 1.52 1.63 -18.26
N ARG A 108 1.66 0.30 -18.25
CA ARG A 108 2.88 -0.43 -18.64
C ARG A 108 2.66 -1.10 -19.99
N VAL A 109 3.50 -0.77 -20.96
CA VAL A 109 3.53 -1.41 -22.27
C VAL A 109 4.59 -2.50 -22.26
N ILE A 110 4.19 -3.74 -22.54
CA ILE A 110 5.02 -4.93 -22.44
C ILE A 110 5.09 -5.61 -23.81
N GLY A 111 6.30 -5.90 -24.26
CA GLY A 111 6.54 -6.68 -25.48
C GLY A 111 7.65 -7.69 -25.28
N ARG A 112 7.49 -8.90 -25.85
CA ARG A 112 8.42 -10.04 -25.67
C ARG A 112 8.77 -10.30 -24.20
N GLN A 113 7.78 -10.23 -23.31
CA GLN A 113 7.93 -10.39 -21.85
C GLN A 113 8.84 -9.35 -21.17
N GLN A 114 9.14 -8.23 -21.84
CA GLN A 114 9.91 -7.12 -21.26
C GLN A 114 9.05 -5.84 -21.26
N GLN A 115 9.18 -5.05 -20.19
CA GLN A 115 8.53 -3.73 -20.13
C GLN A 115 9.28 -2.75 -21.03
N LEU A 116 8.58 -2.18 -22.01
CA LEU A 116 9.13 -1.25 -22.99
C LEU A 116 9.00 0.20 -22.52
N LEU A 117 7.85 0.55 -21.95
CA LEU A 117 7.54 1.91 -21.52
C LEU A 117 6.55 1.89 -20.35
N ARG A 118 6.65 2.91 -19.48
CA ARG A 118 5.61 3.26 -18.52
C ARG A 118 5.09 4.67 -18.82
N ILE A 119 3.78 4.80 -18.90
CA ILE A 119 3.07 6.06 -19.11
C ILE A 119 2.24 6.31 -17.85
N ASP A 120 2.52 7.44 -17.20
CA ASP A 120 1.88 7.82 -15.96
C ASP A 120 0.91 8.99 -16.25
N PHE A 121 -0.35 8.83 -15.84
CA PHE A 121 -1.35 9.90 -15.83
C PHE A 121 -1.62 10.22 -14.37
N GLU A 122 -1.34 11.46 -13.95
CA GLU A 122 -1.54 11.90 -12.56
C GLU A 122 -1.64 13.41 -12.48
N GLU A 123 -2.60 13.87 -11.68
CA GLU A 123 -2.86 15.28 -11.39
C GLU A 123 -3.25 15.38 -9.91
N ALA A 124 -2.93 16.52 -9.27
CA ALA A 124 -3.26 16.72 -7.87
C ALA A 124 -4.76 17.07 -7.72
N PRO A 125 -5.49 16.46 -6.77
CA PRO A 125 -6.88 16.81 -6.48
C PRO A 125 -7.09 18.27 -6.08
N THR A 126 -8.31 18.77 -6.29
CA THR A 126 -8.72 20.10 -5.86
C THR A 126 -9.00 20.18 -4.35
N ASP A 127 -8.75 21.35 -3.75
CA ASP A 127 -8.94 21.59 -2.31
C ASP A 127 -10.37 21.31 -1.82
N ILE A 128 -11.37 21.52 -2.68
CA ILE A 128 -12.79 21.29 -2.34
C ILE A 128 -13.01 19.81 -2.04
N VAL A 129 -12.59 18.94 -2.97
CA VAL A 129 -12.77 17.49 -2.85
C VAL A 129 -11.98 16.92 -1.66
N LEU A 130 -10.82 17.51 -1.37
CA LEU A 130 -9.99 17.12 -0.23
C LEU A 130 -10.62 17.47 1.13
N ARG A 131 -11.30 18.62 1.25
CA ARG A 131 -12.05 18.99 2.45
C ARG A 131 -13.23 18.05 2.69
N ASP A 132 -13.99 17.75 1.66
CA ASP A 132 -15.12 16.81 1.74
C ASP A 132 -14.65 15.40 2.16
N LYS A 133 -13.48 14.99 1.66
CA LYS A 133 -12.84 13.71 2.05
C LYS A 133 -12.54 13.65 3.55
N LEU A 134 -12.04 14.72 4.16
CA LEU A 134 -11.76 14.74 5.61
C LEU A 134 -13.05 14.64 6.44
N THR A 135 -14.11 15.32 6.02
CA THR A 135 -15.44 15.21 6.67
C THR A 135 -15.96 13.78 6.60
N GLN A 136 -15.89 13.17 5.41
CA GLN A 136 -16.31 11.79 5.21
C GLN A 136 -15.44 10.79 6.01
N TYR A 137 -14.12 11.00 6.05
CA TYR A 137 -13.22 10.21 6.89
C TYR A 137 -13.69 10.18 8.34
N ASN A 138 -13.98 11.34 8.94
CA ASN A 138 -14.43 11.43 10.32
C ASN A 138 -15.78 10.73 10.56
N ALA A 139 -16.68 10.73 9.57
CA ALA A 139 -17.96 10.03 9.66
C ALA A 139 -17.82 8.50 9.53
N LEU A 140 -16.84 8.02 8.77
CA LEU A 140 -16.55 6.59 8.60
C LEU A 140 -15.74 6.01 9.75
N LEU A 141 -14.86 6.80 10.35
CA LEU A 141 -13.88 6.38 11.35
C LEU A 141 -14.46 5.51 12.50
N PRO A 142 -15.65 5.78 13.08
CA PRO A 142 -16.22 4.93 14.13
C PRO A 142 -16.52 3.49 13.70
N GLN A 143 -16.74 3.26 12.40
CA GLN A 143 -17.17 1.98 11.83
C GLN A 143 -16.02 0.98 11.63
N TYR A 144 -14.77 1.46 11.69
CA TYR A 144 -13.57 0.67 11.44
C TYR A 144 -12.68 0.60 12.68
N ASP A 145 -11.82 -0.41 12.75
CA ASP A 145 -10.94 -0.67 13.90
C ASP A 145 -9.49 -0.26 13.61
N ILE A 146 -9.06 -0.49 12.38
CA ILE A 146 -7.72 -0.17 11.88
C ILE A 146 -7.83 0.82 10.72
N ILE A 147 -6.99 1.85 10.77
CA ILE A 147 -6.84 2.83 9.68
C ILE A 147 -5.51 2.58 9.00
N VAL A 148 -5.52 2.49 7.66
CA VAL A 148 -4.30 2.42 6.86
C VAL A 148 -4.21 3.66 5.99
N LEU A 149 -3.18 4.46 6.19
CA LEU A 149 -2.89 5.63 5.36
C LEU A 149 -1.82 5.23 4.34
N SER A 150 -2.22 5.13 3.08
CA SER A 150 -1.35 4.70 1.97
C SER A 150 -0.95 5.91 1.13
N ASP A 151 0.24 6.45 1.39
CA ASP A 151 0.74 7.69 0.78
C ASP A 151 1.65 7.38 -0.41
N TYR A 152 1.29 7.90 -1.58
CA TYR A 152 2.08 7.83 -2.81
C TYR A 152 2.53 9.22 -3.27
N ALA A 153 2.34 10.25 -2.44
CA ALA A 153 2.57 11.66 -2.72
C ALA A 153 1.81 12.13 -3.98
N LYS A 154 0.55 11.71 -4.16
CA LYS A 154 -0.31 12.14 -5.28
C LYS A 154 -1.41 13.13 -4.88
N GLY A 155 -1.41 13.54 -3.61
CA GLY A 155 -2.24 14.65 -3.12
C GLY A 155 -3.58 14.22 -2.54
N SER A 156 -3.96 12.94 -2.57
CA SER A 156 -5.17 12.46 -1.87
C SER A 156 -4.98 12.56 -0.36
N LEU A 157 -3.80 12.19 0.16
CA LEU A 157 -3.50 12.29 1.59
C LEU A 157 -3.02 13.68 2.00
N VAL A 158 -3.93 14.63 2.04
CA VAL A 158 -3.76 15.87 2.82
C VAL A 158 -4.32 15.70 4.24
N ASN A 159 -3.85 16.55 5.17
CA ASN A 159 -4.30 16.60 6.55
C ASN A 159 -4.08 15.28 7.32
N VAL A 160 -3.01 14.56 6.98
CA VAL A 160 -2.66 13.27 7.58
C VAL A 160 -2.52 13.36 9.11
N ALA A 161 -1.91 14.44 9.62
CA ALA A 161 -1.82 14.67 11.05
C ALA A 161 -3.20 14.78 11.73
N ASP A 162 -4.18 15.43 11.10
CA ASP A 162 -5.54 15.54 11.62
C ASP A 162 -6.29 14.19 11.58
N MET A 163 -6.05 13.40 10.54
CA MET A 163 -6.60 12.04 10.42
C MET A 163 -6.05 11.15 11.54
N ILE A 164 -4.73 11.13 11.72
CA ILE A 164 -4.06 10.40 12.81
C ILE A 164 -4.59 10.85 14.17
N ALA A 165 -4.65 12.17 14.42
CA ALA A 165 -5.16 12.71 15.68
C ALA A 165 -6.62 12.28 15.94
N SER A 166 -7.46 12.27 14.90
CA SER A 166 -8.87 11.85 15.01
C SER A 166 -9.01 10.36 15.29
N ALA A 167 -8.21 9.51 14.64
CA ALA A 167 -8.12 8.09 14.92
C ALA A 167 -7.68 7.82 16.36
N THR A 168 -6.62 8.49 16.81
CA THR A 168 -6.09 8.35 18.18
C THR A 168 -7.11 8.76 19.24
N ARG A 169 -7.87 9.85 19.03
CA ARG A 169 -8.95 10.26 19.95
C ARG A 169 -10.03 9.19 20.12
N LEU A 170 -10.26 8.37 19.10
CA LEU A 170 -11.24 7.27 19.13
C LEU A 170 -10.60 5.91 19.46
N GLY A 171 -9.33 5.89 19.89
CA GLY A 171 -8.62 4.67 20.23
C GLY A 171 -8.36 3.73 19.04
N LYS A 172 -8.38 4.26 17.81
CA LYS A 172 -8.15 3.48 16.59
C LYS A 172 -6.65 3.39 16.32
N ARG A 173 -6.19 2.24 15.82
CA ARG A 173 -4.79 2.06 15.41
C ARG A 173 -4.61 2.57 13.98
N THR A 174 -3.53 3.32 13.76
CA THR A 174 -3.22 3.91 12.45
C THR A 174 -1.89 3.39 11.92
N LEU A 175 -1.93 2.72 10.78
CA LEU A 175 -0.77 2.22 10.04
C LEU A 175 -0.52 3.17 8.87
N VAL A 176 0.73 3.50 8.60
CA VAL A 176 1.10 4.43 7.54
C VAL A 176 2.17 3.82 6.66
N ASP A 177 1.88 3.76 5.35
CA ASP A 177 2.88 3.55 4.31
C ASP A 177 3.38 4.91 3.82
N PRO A 178 4.60 5.33 4.21
CA PRO A 178 5.01 6.71 4.05
C PRO A 178 5.54 7.02 2.66
N LYS A 179 5.34 8.27 2.23
CA LYS A 179 6.08 8.88 1.12
C LYS A 179 6.74 10.19 1.52
N GLY A 180 7.70 10.58 0.70
CA GLY A 180 8.46 11.82 0.84
C GLY A 180 9.72 11.68 1.69
N ASP A 181 10.21 12.82 2.14
CA ASP A 181 11.39 13.04 2.98
C ASP A 181 11.02 13.63 4.34
N ASP A 182 9.79 14.13 4.52
CA ASP A 182 9.27 14.60 5.80
C ASP A 182 8.27 13.59 6.40
N PHE A 183 8.73 12.87 7.43
CA PHE A 183 7.87 11.95 8.18
C PHE A 183 7.21 12.59 9.41
N SER A 184 7.49 13.86 9.71
CA SER A 184 6.90 14.57 10.87
C SER A 184 5.37 14.64 10.77
N ARG A 185 4.82 14.71 9.56
CA ARG A 185 3.38 14.67 9.27
C ARG A 185 2.68 13.36 9.68
N TYR A 186 3.43 12.29 9.93
CA TYR A 186 2.93 10.99 10.37
C TYR A 186 3.05 10.79 11.89
N ALA A 187 3.42 11.83 12.64
CA ALA A 187 3.61 11.73 14.08
C ALA A 187 2.31 11.31 14.81
N GLY A 188 2.44 10.37 15.75
CA GLY A 188 1.35 9.81 16.53
C GLY A 188 0.66 8.59 15.89
N ALA A 189 1.09 8.16 14.71
CA ALA A 189 0.63 6.90 14.13
C ALA A 189 1.08 5.70 14.99
N THR A 190 0.34 4.60 14.91
CA THR A 190 0.69 3.35 15.61
C THR A 190 1.93 2.72 14.96
N LEU A 191 1.92 2.58 13.64
CA LEU A 191 2.98 1.92 12.89
C LEU A 191 3.30 2.70 11.62
N LEU A 192 4.59 2.87 11.35
CA LEU A 192 5.11 3.41 10.10
C LEU A 192 5.91 2.31 9.38
N THR A 193 5.72 2.13 8.07
CA THR A 193 6.30 1.01 7.30
C THR A 193 7.23 1.42 6.15
N PRO A 194 8.27 2.25 6.36
CA PRO A 194 9.13 2.69 5.26
C PRO A 194 9.95 1.54 4.68
N ASN A 195 10.32 1.64 3.41
CA ASN A 195 11.41 0.84 2.85
C ASN A 195 12.79 1.45 3.17
N LYS A 196 13.85 0.68 2.95
CA LYS A 196 15.26 1.08 3.16
C LYS A 196 15.61 2.42 2.51
N SER A 197 15.11 2.69 1.29
CA SER A 197 15.39 3.93 0.55
C SER A 197 14.62 5.13 1.10
N GLU A 198 13.37 4.95 1.51
CA GLU A 198 12.55 5.95 2.21
C GLU A 198 13.15 6.30 3.56
N PHE A 199 13.47 5.29 4.37
CA PHE A 199 14.09 5.48 5.67
C PHE A 199 15.44 6.21 5.57
N LYS A 200 16.31 5.80 4.64
CA LYS A 200 17.61 6.44 4.40
C LYS A 200 17.50 7.91 3.99
N ARG A 201 16.44 8.31 3.26
CA ARG A 201 16.22 9.71 2.90
C ARG A 201 15.95 10.58 4.14
N VAL A 202 15.28 10.02 5.15
CA VAL A 202 14.90 10.75 6.37
C VAL A 202 16.01 10.76 7.42
N VAL A 203 16.66 9.62 7.68
CA VAL A 203 17.64 9.49 8.78
C VAL A 203 19.11 9.49 8.32
N GLY A 204 19.33 9.57 7.00
CA GLY A 204 20.64 9.41 6.37
C GLY A 204 21.15 7.96 6.32
N SER A 205 22.36 7.77 5.80
CA SER A 205 23.05 6.46 5.75
C SER A 205 23.45 5.98 7.14
N TRP A 206 23.63 4.68 7.32
CA TRP A 206 24.16 4.04 8.53
C TRP A 206 25.30 3.09 8.16
N ARG A 207 26.22 2.82 9.10
CA ARG A 207 27.41 1.99 8.84
C ARG A 207 27.20 0.51 9.18
N ASP A 208 26.39 0.23 10.21
CA ASP A 208 26.15 -1.11 10.74
C ASP A 208 24.73 -1.24 11.32
N GLU A 209 24.36 -2.45 11.78
CA GLU A 209 23.06 -2.74 12.37
C GLU A 209 22.80 -2.01 13.69
N ALA A 210 23.85 -1.68 14.45
CA ALA A 210 23.71 -0.97 15.72
C ALA A 210 23.35 0.51 15.47
N GLU A 211 24.00 1.14 14.48
CA GLU A 211 23.67 2.48 14.04
C GLU A 211 22.26 2.53 13.41
N LEU A 212 21.92 1.54 12.57
CA LEU A 212 20.57 1.41 12.02
C LEU A 212 19.52 1.35 13.12
N THR A 213 19.71 0.47 14.12
CA THR A 213 18.80 0.31 15.25
C THR A 213 18.66 1.60 16.05
N THR A 214 19.77 2.30 16.30
CA THR A 214 19.76 3.58 17.01
C THR A 214 18.92 4.62 16.26
N LYS A 215 19.14 4.78 14.95
CA LYS A 215 18.38 5.73 14.13
C LYS A 215 16.90 5.37 14.03
N ALA A 216 16.59 4.08 13.89
CA ALA A 216 15.22 3.59 13.84
C ALA A 216 14.46 3.90 15.14
N GLN A 217 15.08 3.64 16.30
CA GLN A 217 14.49 3.94 17.59
C GLN A 217 14.34 5.44 17.84
N GLN A 218 15.34 6.26 17.45
CA GLN A 218 15.26 7.72 17.53
C GLN A 218 14.10 8.27 16.71
N LEU A 219 13.94 7.80 15.46
CA LEU A 219 12.83 8.22 14.61
C LEU A 219 11.47 7.79 15.20
N ARG A 220 11.37 6.53 15.68
CA ARG A 220 10.16 6.01 16.34
C ARG A 220 9.74 6.89 17.52
N GLN A 221 10.68 7.24 18.39
CA GLN A 221 10.43 8.10 19.56
C GLN A 221 10.08 9.53 19.16
N ALA A 222 10.84 10.14 18.23
CA ALA A 222 10.60 11.50 17.75
C ALA A 222 9.20 11.66 17.13
N LEU A 223 8.74 10.65 16.40
CA LEU A 223 7.42 10.63 15.78
C LEU A 223 6.33 10.07 16.71
N ARG A 224 6.67 9.66 17.95
CA ARG A 224 5.72 9.08 18.93
C ARG A 224 4.97 7.86 18.38
N LEU A 225 5.70 6.98 17.69
CA LEU A 225 5.16 5.75 17.14
C LEU A 225 5.21 4.61 18.16
N GLU A 226 4.21 3.73 18.16
CA GLU A 226 4.28 2.47 18.89
C GLU A 226 5.34 1.55 18.27
N ALA A 227 5.38 1.50 16.93
CA ALA A 227 6.33 0.70 16.19
C ALA A 227 6.78 1.35 14.86
N LEU A 228 7.96 0.92 14.40
CA LEU A 228 8.50 1.18 13.06
C LEU A 228 8.85 -0.16 12.42
N LEU A 229 8.26 -0.48 11.27
CA LEU A 229 8.58 -1.70 10.52
C LEU A 229 9.37 -1.32 9.27
N LEU A 230 10.68 -1.55 9.30
CA LEU A 230 11.55 -1.28 8.17
C LEU A 230 11.56 -2.48 7.21
N THR A 231 11.09 -2.28 5.99
CA THR A 231 11.22 -3.29 4.92
C THR A 231 12.56 -3.15 4.21
N ARG A 232 13.26 -4.27 4.04
CA ARG A 232 14.67 -4.33 3.64
C ARG A 232 14.93 -5.26 2.44
N SER A 233 13.93 -5.42 1.57
CA SER A 233 14.02 -6.23 0.35
C SER A 233 14.49 -7.67 0.66
N GLU A 234 15.59 -8.12 0.06
CA GLU A 234 16.19 -9.45 0.27
C GLU A 234 16.65 -9.71 1.70
N GLU A 235 16.90 -8.67 2.49
CA GLU A 235 17.23 -8.81 3.91
C GLU A 235 15.98 -9.08 4.76
N GLY A 236 14.76 -9.03 4.19
CA GLY A 236 13.50 -9.22 4.91
C GLY A 236 12.97 -7.94 5.54
N MET A 237 12.61 -7.98 6.81
CA MET A 237 12.11 -6.80 7.54
C MET A 237 12.54 -6.78 9.01
N THR A 238 12.68 -5.59 9.59
CA THR A 238 12.97 -5.41 11.01
C THR A 238 11.89 -4.55 11.66
N LEU A 239 11.23 -5.10 12.68
CA LEU A 239 10.26 -4.42 13.53
C LEU A 239 11.00 -3.82 14.73
N TYR A 240 10.84 -2.52 14.95
CA TYR A 240 11.33 -1.80 16.11
C TYR A 240 10.15 -1.37 16.98
N THR A 241 10.11 -1.85 18.22
CA THR A 241 9.15 -1.43 19.25
C THR A 241 9.89 -0.87 20.46
N ASP A 242 9.16 -0.48 21.51
CA ASP A 242 9.79 -0.12 22.79
C ASP A 242 10.41 -1.32 23.53
N ALA A 243 9.75 -2.48 23.44
CA ALA A 243 10.13 -3.68 24.19
C ALA A 243 11.20 -4.52 23.48
N GLU A 244 11.18 -4.56 22.14
CA GLU A 244 12.03 -5.44 21.35
C GLU A 244 12.33 -4.95 19.94
N VAL A 245 13.41 -5.50 19.37
CA VAL A 245 13.78 -5.39 17.96
C VAL A 245 13.73 -6.79 17.36
N LEU A 246 12.79 -7.01 16.43
CA LEU A 246 12.58 -8.30 15.79
C LEU A 246 12.96 -8.23 14.31
N HIS A 247 14.01 -8.95 13.93
CA HIS A 247 14.37 -9.13 12.53
C HIS A 247 13.79 -10.44 11.99
N THR A 248 13.11 -10.36 10.85
CA THR A 248 12.57 -11.52 10.13
C THR A 248 13.20 -11.56 8.74
N PRO A 249 14.01 -12.57 8.40
CA PRO A 249 14.66 -12.66 7.09
C PRO A 249 13.64 -12.94 5.99
N ALA A 250 13.93 -12.54 4.75
CA ALA A 250 13.08 -12.85 3.61
C ALA A 250 12.98 -14.38 3.42
N MET A 251 11.78 -14.87 3.09
CA MET A 251 11.54 -16.31 2.85
C MET A 251 11.52 -16.67 1.36
N ALA A 252 11.50 -15.66 0.47
CA ALA A 252 11.40 -15.86 -0.96
C ALA A 252 12.65 -16.54 -1.51
N ARG A 253 12.48 -17.65 -2.25
CA ARG A 253 13.57 -18.36 -2.94
C ARG A 253 13.82 -17.80 -4.34
N GLU A 254 12.77 -17.34 -5.01
CA GLU A 254 12.83 -16.74 -6.34
C GLU A 254 11.98 -15.45 -6.36
N VAL A 255 12.57 -14.36 -6.84
CA VAL A 255 11.91 -13.05 -6.96
C VAL A 255 11.57 -12.84 -8.42
N PHE A 256 10.27 -12.77 -8.72
CA PHE A 256 9.75 -12.56 -10.07
C PHE A 256 9.39 -11.09 -10.32
N ASP A 257 8.62 -10.49 -9.41
CA ASP A 257 8.21 -9.07 -9.50
C ASP A 257 7.97 -8.52 -8.08
N VAL A 258 8.59 -7.39 -7.75
CA VAL A 258 8.47 -6.76 -6.42
C VAL A 258 7.32 -5.74 -6.33
N SER A 259 6.58 -5.55 -7.42
CA SER A 259 5.48 -4.59 -7.50
C SER A 259 4.37 -4.89 -6.49
N GLY A 260 4.08 -3.95 -5.59
CA GLY A 260 3.02 -4.10 -4.58
C GLY A 260 3.37 -4.98 -3.38
N ALA A 261 4.64 -5.36 -3.20
CA ALA A 261 5.07 -6.10 -2.02
C ALA A 261 4.86 -5.29 -0.72
N GLY A 262 5.15 -3.99 -0.74
CA GLY A 262 4.88 -3.07 0.37
C GLY A 262 3.39 -2.99 0.73
N ASP A 263 2.53 -2.87 -0.29
CA ASP A 263 1.07 -2.86 -0.10
C ASP A 263 0.59 -4.14 0.60
N THR A 264 1.15 -5.29 0.19
CA THR A 264 0.82 -6.60 0.77
C THR A 264 1.26 -6.66 2.25
N VAL A 265 2.46 -6.16 2.56
CA VAL A 265 2.99 -6.12 3.93
C VAL A 265 2.08 -5.29 4.83
N ILE A 266 1.77 -4.04 4.48
CA ILE A 266 0.95 -3.17 5.33
C ILE A 266 -0.50 -3.66 5.43
N ALA A 267 -1.07 -4.21 4.34
CA ALA A 267 -2.40 -4.84 4.37
C ALA A 267 -2.44 -6.05 5.31
N THR A 268 -1.40 -6.89 5.29
CA THR A 268 -1.30 -8.06 6.19
C THR A 268 -1.13 -7.61 7.64
N MET A 269 -0.28 -6.59 7.90
CA MET A 269 -0.17 -5.98 9.22
C MET A 269 -1.53 -5.51 9.73
N ALA A 270 -2.29 -4.77 8.91
CA ALA A 270 -3.61 -4.26 9.27
C ALA A 270 -4.60 -5.40 9.57
N ALA A 271 -4.65 -6.42 8.71
CA ALA A 271 -5.52 -7.59 8.88
C ALA A 271 -5.21 -8.36 10.16
N MET A 272 -3.93 -8.64 10.43
CA MET A 272 -3.52 -9.39 11.62
C MET A 272 -3.77 -8.60 12.91
N LEU A 273 -3.44 -7.31 12.92
CA LEU A 273 -3.69 -6.46 14.08
C LEU A 273 -5.19 -6.37 14.38
N GLY A 274 -6.04 -6.16 13.36
CA GLY A 274 -7.49 -6.14 13.54
C GLY A 274 -8.08 -7.51 13.95
N ALA A 275 -7.39 -8.61 13.64
CA ALA A 275 -7.70 -9.95 14.15
C ALA A 275 -7.17 -10.21 15.59
N GLY A 276 -6.62 -9.18 16.26
CA GLY A 276 -6.15 -9.27 17.64
C GLY A 276 -4.73 -9.81 17.83
N LYS A 277 -3.95 -9.95 16.76
CA LYS A 277 -2.53 -10.34 16.85
C LYS A 277 -1.68 -9.21 17.42
N SER A 278 -0.57 -9.61 18.04
CA SER A 278 0.48 -8.69 18.46
C SER A 278 1.26 -8.16 17.24
N LEU A 279 1.98 -7.04 17.41
CA LEU A 279 2.84 -6.47 16.38
C LEU A 279 3.92 -7.47 15.88
N PRO A 280 4.64 -8.20 16.76
CA PRO A 280 5.58 -9.24 16.34
C PRO A 280 4.94 -10.35 15.51
N GLU A 281 3.80 -10.91 15.95
CA GLU A 281 3.09 -11.96 15.20
C GLU A 281 2.64 -11.45 13.83
N ALA A 282 2.11 -10.23 13.77
CA ALA A 282 1.69 -9.60 12.52
C ALA A 282 2.87 -9.39 11.57
N ALA A 283 4.03 -8.95 12.08
CA ALA A 283 5.23 -8.72 11.26
C ALA A 283 5.77 -10.00 10.63
N VAL A 284 5.78 -11.11 11.37
CA VAL A 284 6.20 -12.42 10.83
C VAL A 284 5.28 -12.86 9.69
N LEU A 285 3.97 -12.71 9.86
CA LEU A 285 2.99 -13.06 8.82
C LEU A 285 3.06 -12.10 7.62
N ALA A 286 3.27 -10.81 7.85
CA ALA A 286 3.47 -9.83 6.78
C ALA A 286 4.74 -10.12 5.97
N ASN A 287 5.81 -10.61 6.61
CA ASN A 287 7.02 -11.06 5.91
C ASN A 287 6.76 -12.31 5.05
N LYS A 288 6.00 -13.28 5.56
CA LYS A 288 5.56 -14.45 4.76
C LYS A 288 4.73 -14.01 3.56
N ALA A 289 3.75 -13.14 3.78
CA ALA A 289 2.89 -12.59 2.72
C ALA A 289 3.70 -11.85 1.64
N GLY A 290 4.58 -10.94 2.04
CA GLY A 290 5.50 -10.24 1.15
C GLY A 290 6.37 -11.20 0.35
N SER A 291 6.91 -12.24 1.00
CA SER A 291 7.74 -13.27 0.35
C SER A 291 6.96 -14.12 -0.67
N ILE A 292 5.66 -14.34 -0.47
CA ILE A 292 4.80 -15.06 -1.42
C ILE A 292 4.52 -14.20 -2.66
N VAL A 293 4.16 -12.93 -2.47
CA VAL A 293 3.74 -12.07 -3.59
C VAL A 293 4.90 -11.69 -4.51
N VAL A 294 6.14 -11.60 -4.00
CA VAL A 294 7.30 -11.31 -4.86
C VAL A 294 7.60 -12.42 -5.87
N GLY A 295 7.07 -13.64 -5.66
CA GLY A 295 7.13 -14.74 -6.61
C GLY A 295 6.03 -14.71 -7.68
N LYS A 296 5.12 -13.73 -7.65
CA LYS A 296 3.99 -13.60 -8.59
C LYS A 296 4.19 -12.38 -9.50
N LEU A 297 3.60 -12.38 -10.69
CA LEU A 297 3.71 -11.26 -11.64
C LEU A 297 2.72 -10.12 -11.31
N GLY A 298 3.20 -8.87 -11.31
CA GLY A 298 2.42 -7.65 -11.12
C GLY A 298 1.97 -7.41 -9.68
N THR A 299 1.00 -6.52 -9.47
CA THR A 299 0.34 -6.29 -8.17
C THR A 299 -0.55 -7.48 -7.78
N ALA A 300 0.10 -8.58 -7.44
CA ALA A 300 -0.52 -9.80 -6.97
C ALA A 300 -0.96 -9.66 -5.50
N THR A 301 -1.82 -10.58 -5.08
CA THR A 301 -2.28 -10.67 -3.70
C THR A 301 -1.97 -12.03 -3.11
N VAL A 302 -2.01 -12.12 -1.78
CA VAL A 302 -1.97 -13.38 -1.05
C VAL A 302 -3.36 -13.72 -0.52
N THR A 303 -3.75 -14.99 -0.62
CA THR A 303 -4.98 -15.52 -0.02
C THR A 303 -4.73 -16.05 1.39
N SER A 304 -5.77 -16.19 2.21
CA SER A 304 -5.67 -16.84 3.52
C SER A 304 -5.11 -18.28 3.41
N GLU A 305 -5.48 -19.03 2.38
CA GLU A 305 -4.98 -20.38 2.15
C GLU A 305 -3.47 -20.40 1.88
N GLU A 306 -2.97 -19.51 1.02
CA GLU A 306 -1.53 -19.40 0.77
C GLU A 306 -0.74 -18.93 2.01
N LEU A 307 -1.35 -18.09 2.84
CA LEU A 307 -0.68 -17.53 4.02
C LEU A 307 -0.66 -18.49 5.21
N PHE A 308 -1.73 -19.25 5.43
CA PHE A 308 -1.89 -20.10 6.62
C PHE A 308 -1.81 -21.61 6.34
N GLY A 309 -1.94 -22.02 5.08
CA GLY A 309 -1.69 -23.38 4.62
C GLY A 309 -0.21 -23.76 4.60
#